data_AF-Q83B87-F1
#
_entry.id   AF-Q83B87-F1
#
_cell.length_a   1.000
_cell.length_b   1.000
_cell.length_c   1.000
_cell.angle_alpha   90.00
_cell.angle_beta   90.00
_cell.angle_gamma   90.00
#
_symmetry.space_group_name_H-M   'P 1'
#
loop_
_entity.id
_entity.type
_entity.pdbx_description
1 polymer ?
#
loop_
_entity_poly.entity_id
_entity_poly.type
_entity_poly.pdbx_seq_one_letter_code
_entity_poly.pdbx_strand_id
1 'polypeptide(L)'
;MSIENQKTIGDDEYQYPNEEYVAETTPPDEQQPAEPKPANFFVRFVQNNKRITAVIAVVLIVLVAFKLMSSHRSKSIDAPPPPAQPVAQQPVQSVSAPDPEMMSKLDALKQDEQSSQTTISQLQNQLQDVRNQLNQTSVQQSQLNQAIAALVDQMKQLGQSIQSEETKKSAPAKKSAPTAPPVVFHLKAIVPGRAWIISNDGLSESVSVGDPVPQYGTVKVVDANRGMVLMSSGKVIGYGANDR
;
A
#
# COMPACT_ATOMS: atom_id res chain seq x y z
N MET A 1 52.76 -15.14 -43.72
CA MET A 1 52.02 -16.42 -43.71
C MET A 1 52.46 -17.20 -42.48
N SER A 2 51.51 -17.38 -41.56
CA SER A 2 51.20 -18.50 -40.63
C SER A 2 51.97 -19.84 -40.91
N ILE A 3 52.27 -20.79 -40.02
CA ILE A 3 51.92 -21.25 -38.65
C ILE A 3 53.08 -22.18 -38.18
N GLU A 4 53.42 -22.28 -36.89
CA GLU A 4 53.59 -23.59 -36.20
C GLU A 4 53.61 -23.35 -34.68
N ASN A 5 52.69 -24.02 -33.97
CA ASN A 5 52.40 -23.87 -32.55
C ASN A 5 53.21 -24.90 -31.75
N GLN A 6 53.90 -24.46 -30.70
CA GLN A 6 54.82 -25.27 -29.91
C GLN A 6 54.06 -26.02 -28.81
N LYS A 7 54.20 -27.35 -28.79
CA LYS A 7 53.73 -28.25 -27.73
C LYS A 7 54.77 -28.31 -26.61
N THR A 8 54.38 -28.02 -25.38
CA THR A 8 55.04 -28.54 -24.17
C THR A 8 54.00 -28.90 -23.12
N ILE A 9 54.02 -30.17 -22.73
CA ILE A 9 53.32 -30.78 -21.59
C ILE A 9 54.28 -30.69 -20.39
N GLY A 10 53.76 -30.35 -19.22
CA GLY A 10 54.46 -30.42 -17.93
C GLY A 10 53.43 -30.44 -16.80
N ASP A 11 53.42 -31.53 -16.06
CA ASP A 11 52.55 -31.88 -14.93
C ASP A 11 52.86 -31.07 -13.65
N ASP A 12 52.12 -31.36 -12.56
CA ASP A 12 52.30 -30.95 -11.15
C ASP A 12 51.48 -29.70 -10.74
N GLU A 13 50.68 -29.63 -9.67
CA GLU A 13 50.46 -30.46 -8.47
C GLU A 13 49.14 -30.01 -7.79
N TYR A 14 48.43 -30.93 -7.14
CA TYR A 14 47.17 -30.69 -6.44
C TYR A 14 47.44 -30.13 -5.03
N GLN A 15 46.96 -28.92 -4.70
CA GLN A 15 47.15 -28.32 -3.37
C GLN A 15 45.82 -28.30 -2.60
N TYR A 16 45.74 -29.11 -1.54
CA TYR A 16 44.62 -29.12 -0.59
C TYR A 16 44.72 -27.94 0.38
N PRO A 17 43.66 -27.17 0.64
CA PRO A 17 43.60 -26.29 1.79
C PRO A 17 43.33 -27.11 3.06
N ASN A 18 44.37 -27.12 3.89
CA ASN A 18 44.52 -27.68 5.22
C ASN A 18 43.23 -27.61 6.07
N GLU A 19 42.73 -28.76 6.48
CA GLU A 19 41.80 -28.91 7.59
C GLU A 19 42.62 -29.02 8.88
N GLU A 20 42.52 -28.08 9.83
CA GLU A 20 42.77 -28.43 11.23
C GLU A 20 42.17 -27.42 12.24
N TYR A 21 41.58 -28.01 13.28
CA TYR A 21 41.12 -27.50 14.57
C TYR A 21 39.73 -26.84 14.71
N VAL A 22 38.78 -27.72 15.03
CA VAL A 22 37.65 -27.49 15.94
C VAL A 22 38.14 -27.65 17.38
N ALA A 23 37.97 -26.61 18.21
CA ALA A 23 37.80 -26.61 19.67
C ALA A 23 37.86 -25.12 20.11
N GLU A 24 37.12 -24.56 21.06
CA GLU A 24 36.02 -24.94 21.93
C GLU A 24 35.62 -23.63 22.64
N THR A 25 34.31 -23.44 22.85
CA THR A 25 33.57 -22.57 23.80
C THR A 25 34.19 -21.32 24.46
N THR A 26 33.39 -20.23 24.43
CA THR A 26 33.02 -19.26 25.50
C THR A 26 33.10 -17.76 25.05
N PRO A 27 32.08 -16.92 25.33
CA PRO A 27 31.72 -15.74 24.51
C PRO A 27 32.22 -14.40 25.06
N PRO A 28 32.16 -13.33 24.24
CA PRO A 28 31.88 -11.99 24.79
C PRO A 28 30.80 -11.22 24.02
N ASP A 29 29.86 -10.68 24.81
CA ASP A 29 29.10 -9.44 24.63
C ASP A 29 28.59 -9.02 23.24
N GLU A 30 27.28 -9.24 23.05
CA GLU A 30 26.27 -8.24 22.67
C GLU A 30 26.71 -7.07 21.76
N GLN A 31 26.59 -7.27 20.44
CA GLN A 31 26.53 -6.19 19.46
C GLN A 31 25.17 -6.16 18.77
N GLN A 32 24.41 -5.11 19.12
CA GLN A 32 23.12 -4.73 18.55
C GLN A 32 23.15 -4.68 17.01
N PRO A 33 22.14 -5.23 16.31
CA PRO A 33 21.98 -5.00 14.88
C PRO A 33 21.58 -3.54 14.62
N ALA A 34 22.32 -2.90 13.72
CA ALA A 34 22.12 -1.51 13.31
C ALA A 34 20.70 -1.24 12.76
N GLU A 35 20.07 -0.17 13.25
CA GLU A 35 18.79 0.34 12.79
C GLU A 35 18.79 0.75 11.30
N PRO A 36 17.70 0.51 10.55
CA PRO A 36 17.53 1.05 9.20
C PRO A 36 17.17 2.54 9.25
N LYS A 37 18.11 3.42 8.84
CA LYS A 37 17.88 4.87 8.68
C LYS A 37 16.77 5.16 7.64
N PRO A 38 15.63 5.78 8.02
CA PRO A 38 14.51 6.06 7.10
C PRO A 38 14.64 7.44 6.41
N ALA A 39 15.83 7.85 5.97
CA ALA A 39 16.04 9.22 5.46
C ALA A 39 15.83 9.38 3.94
N ASN A 40 16.00 8.31 3.16
CA ASN A 40 16.12 8.45 1.69
C ASN A 40 14.87 8.04 0.89
N PHE A 41 13.88 7.41 1.51
CA PHE A 41 12.66 6.97 0.82
C PHE A 41 11.66 8.13 0.61
N PHE A 42 11.53 9.01 1.60
CA PHE A 42 10.63 10.16 1.55
C PHE A 42 10.99 11.16 0.45
N VAL A 43 12.28 11.40 0.20
CA VAL A 43 12.74 12.37 -0.82
C VAL A 43 12.40 11.91 -2.24
N ARG A 44 12.54 10.60 -2.53
CA ARG A 44 12.18 10.04 -3.86
C ARG A 44 10.67 10.01 -4.10
N PHE A 45 9.86 9.75 -3.06
CA PHE A 45 8.41 9.75 -3.16
C PHE A 45 7.84 11.16 -3.40
N VAL A 46 8.46 12.18 -2.78
CA VAL A 46 8.07 13.60 -2.94
C VAL A 46 8.39 14.15 -4.33
N GLN A 47 9.46 13.67 -4.99
CA GLN A 47 9.91 14.25 -6.26
C GLN A 47 9.07 13.81 -7.47
N ASN A 48 8.54 12.58 -7.48
CA ASN A 48 7.76 12.06 -8.61
C ASN A 48 6.29 12.54 -8.61
N ASN A 49 5.78 13.03 -7.47
CA ASN A 49 4.36 13.29 -7.27
C ASN A 49 4.07 14.71 -6.77
N LYS A 50 4.63 15.74 -7.43
CA LYS A 50 4.52 17.17 -7.04
C LYS A 50 3.09 17.61 -6.71
N ARG A 51 2.07 17.09 -7.41
CA ARG A 51 0.65 17.38 -7.15
C ARG A 51 0.15 16.76 -5.84
N ILE A 52 0.52 15.52 -5.56
CA ILE A 52 0.13 14.81 -4.32
C ILE A 52 0.86 15.43 -3.13
N THR A 53 2.14 15.77 -3.26
CA THR A 53 2.88 16.47 -2.20
C THR A 53 2.28 17.84 -1.91
N ALA A 54 1.87 18.59 -2.93
CA ALA A 54 1.19 19.88 -2.74
C ALA A 54 -0.12 19.72 -1.95
N VAL A 55 -0.94 18.71 -2.27
CA VAL A 55 -2.18 18.43 -1.53
C VAL A 55 -1.89 18.03 -0.08
N ILE A 56 -0.93 17.14 0.16
CA ILE A 56 -0.54 16.72 1.52
C ILE A 56 -0.01 17.91 2.33
N ALA A 57 0.79 18.79 1.71
CA ALA A 57 1.30 20.00 2.36
C ALA A 57 0.17 20.97 2.75
N VAL A 58 -0.82 21.17 1.87
CA VAL A 58 -2.00 22.00 2.18
C VAL A 58 -2.79 21.41 3.34
N VAL A 59 -3.02 20.09 3.36
CA VAL A 59 -3.72 19.41 4.47
C VAL A 59 -2.96 19.56 5.78
N LEU A 60 -1.63 19.42 5.78
CA LEU A 60 -0.81 19.63 6.96
C LEU A 60 -0.86 21.08 7.46
N ILE A 61 -0.84 22.06 6.56
CA ILE A 61 -0.95 23.48 6.92
C ILE A 61 -2.31 23.76 7.58
N VAL A 62 -3.40 23.21 7.04
CA VAL A 62 -4.75 23.35 7.62
C VAL A 62 -4.81 22.71 9.01
N LEU A 63 -4.23 21.53 9.20
CA LEU A 63 -4.19 20.86 10.52
C LEU A 63 -3.38 21.65 11.55
N VAL A 64 -2.24 22.23 11.15
CA VAL A 64 -1.43 23.07 12.03
C VAL A 64 -2.17 24.36 12.39
N ALA A 65 -2.83 25.01 11.41
CA ALA A 65 -3.65 26.19 11.66
C ALA A 65 -4.82 25.90 12.61
N PHE A 66 -5.49 24.75 12.43
CA PHE A 66 -6.58 24.32 13.32
C PHE A 66 -6.09 24.07 14.74
N LYS A 67 -4.94 23.42 14.91
CA LYS A 67 -4.36 23.15 16.23
C LYS A 67 -3.91 24.44 16.92
N LEU A 68 -3.32 25.39 16.19
CA LEU A 68 -2.96 26.71 16.73
C LEU A 68 -4.20 27.49 17.18
N MET A 69 -5.27 27.46 16.39
CA MET A 69 -6.50 28.17 16.72
C MET A 69 -7.27 27.52 17.89
N SER A 70 -7.18 26.19 18.06
CA SER A 70 -7.78 25.51 19.22
C SER A 70 -6.98 25.70 20.51
N SER A 71 -5.67 25.96 20.42
CA SER A 71 -4.80 26.06 21.60
C SER A 71 -4.87 27.41 22.33
N HIS A 72 -5.67 28.37 21.84
CA HIS A 72 -5.86 29.68 22.47
C HIS A 72 -7.22 29.88 23.16
N ARG A 73 -8.08 28.84 23.27
CA ARG A 73 -9.28 28.87 24.14
C ARG A 73 -8.97 28.30 25.53
N SER A 74 -8.20 29.02 26.35
CA SER A 74 -8.22 28.86 27.82
C SER A 74 -7.44 29.97 28.50
N LYS A 75 -8.14 31.07 28.79
CA LYS A 75 -8.01 31.86 30.03
C LYS A 75 -9.03 33.00 30.00
N SER A 76 -10.15 32.77 30.65
CA SER A 76 -10.96 33.86 31.20
C SER A 76 -11.47 33.45 32.57
N ILE A 77 -10.73 33.93 33.57
CA ILE A 77 -11.22 34.54 34.81
C ILE A 77 -12.04 33.63 35.73
N ASP A 78 -11.34 33.01 36.68
CA ASP A 78 -11.90 32.74 38.01
C ASP A 78 -10.95 33.40 39.02
N ALA A 79 -11.36 34.57 39.52
CA ALA A 79 -10.67 35.30 40.58
C ALA A 79 -11.73 35.59 41.66
N PRO A 80 -11.48 35.23 42.94
CA PRO A 80 -12.45 35.42 44.00
C PRO A 80 -12.69 36.91 44.29
N PRO A 81 -13.93 37.31 44.64
CA PRO A 81 -14.25 38.71 44.89
C PRO A 81 -13.57 39.25 46.17
N PRO A 82 -12.98 40.46 46.14
CA PRO A 82 -12.47 41.11 47.35
C PRO A 82 -13.62 41.60 48.27
N PRO A 83 -13.38 41.69 49.60
CA PRO A 83 -14.39 42.09 50.57
C PRO A 83 -14.81 43.55 50.42
N ALA A 84 -16.13 43.78 50.53
CA ALA A 84 -16.79 45.07 50.40
C ALA A 84 -16.38 46.08 51.49
N GLN A 85 -16.02 47.30 51.07
CA GLN A 85 -16.03 48.50 51.90
C GLN A 85 -17.31 49.30 51.59
N PRO A 86 -17.94 49.98 52.57
CA PRO A 86 -19.15 50.74 52.34
C PRO A 86 -18.84 52.03 51.56
N VAL A 87 -19.30 52.11 50.31
CA VAL A 87 -19.25 53.33 49.49
C VAL A 87 -20.50 54.15 49.77
N ALA A 88 -20.28 55.43 50.09
CA ALA A 88 -21.31 56.44 50.30
C ALA A 88 -22.25 56.58 49.10
N GLN A 89 -23.52 56.87 49.40
CA GLN A 89 -24.60 57.07 48.43
C GLN A 89 -24.33 58.31 47.55
N GLN A 90 -24.24 58.11 46.25
CA GLN A 90 -24.46 59.16 45.24
C GLN A 90 -25.84 58.97 44.59
N PRO A 91 -26.50 60.08 44.18
CA PRO A 91 -27.89 60.07 43.76
C PRO A 91 -28.12 59.24 42.50
N VAL A 92 -29.19 58.45 42.55
CA VAL A 92 -29.74 57.58 41.49
C VAL A 92 -29.99 58.35 40.20
N GLN A 93 -29.29 57.98 39.13
CA GLN A 93 -29.70 58.26 37.76
C GLN A 93 -30.78 57.26 37.35
N SER A 94 -31.88 57.80 36.84
CA SER A 94 -33.05 57.11 36.30
C SER A 94 -32.70 56.08 35.23
N VAL A 95 -33.10 54.84 35.43
CA VAL A 95 -33.03 53.75 34.45
C VAL A 95 -34.08 54.03 33.37
N SER A 96 -33.63 54.42 32.18
CA SER A 96 -34.47 54.57 31.00
C SER A 96 -34.85 53.18 30.46
N ALA A 97 -35.99 53.13 29.75
CA ALA A 97 -36.62 51.94 29.17
C ALA A 97 -35.61 50.97 28.49
N PRO A 98 -35.91 49.65 28.47
CA PRO A 98 -35.03 48.66 27.84
C PRO A 98 -34.78 49.03 26.38
N ASP A 99 -33.51 49.22 26.04
CA ASP A 99 -33.07 49.52 24.68
C ASP A 99 -33.59 48.46 23.69
N PRO A 100 -34.27 48.83 22.60
CA PRO A 100 -34.78 47.90 21.60
C PRO A 100 -33.68 47.02 20.98
N GLU A 101 -32.45 47.51 20.95
CA GLU A 101 -31.28 46.74 20.50
C GLU A 101 -30.98 45.51 21.37
N MET A 102 -31.27 45.57 22.67
CA MET A 102 -31.02 44.45 23.59
C MET A 102 -32.04 43.33 23.37
N MET A 103 -33.28 43.69 23.03
CA MET A 103 -34.34 42.74 22.67
C MET A 103 -33.99 41.98 21.38
N SER A 104 -33.54 42.70 20.34
CA SER A 104 -33.10 42.09 19.08
C SER A 104 -31.90 41.16 19.23
N LYS A 105 -30.95 41.49 20.13
CA LYS A 105 -29.82 40.61 20.47
C LYS A 105 -30.28 39.34 21.19
N LEU A 106 -31.33 39.43 22.00
CA LEU A 106 -31.88 38.27 22.71
C LEU A 106 -32.59 37.31 21.75
N ASP A 107 -33.35 37.82 20.78
CA ASP A 107 -33.97 37.00 19.73
C ASP A 107 -32.91 36.33 18.83
N ALA A 108 -31.85 37.06 18.46
CA ALA A 108 -30.73 36.50 17.71
C ALA A 108 -30.02 35.38 18.48
N LEU A 109 -29.83 35.55 19.79
CA LEU A 109 -29.21 34.52 20.64
C LEU A 109 -30.10 33.28 20.76
N LYS A 110 -31.41 33.46 20.89
CA LYS A 110 -32.40 32.38 20.98
C LYS A 110 -32.49 31.59 19.67
N GLN A 111 -32.34 32.27 18.54
CA GLN A 111 -32.28 31.65 17.22
C GLN A 111 -30.96 30.86 17.03
N ASP A 112 -29.84 31.39 17.52
CA ASP A 112 -28.54 30.70 17.48
C ASP A 112 -28.52 29.45 18.39
N GLU A 113 -29.24 29.49 19.51
CA GLU A 113 -29.41 28.34 20.41
C GLU A 113 -30.19 27.20 19.73
N GLN A 114 -31.28 27.51 19.00
CA GLN A 114 -32.02 26.53 18.21
C GLN A 114 -31.20 25.97 17.03
N SER A 115 -30.42 26.83 16.37
CA SER A 115 -29.47 26.44 15.33
C SER A 115 -28.41 25.47 15.87
N SER A 116 -27.83 25.79 17.03
CA SER A 116 -26.84 24.96 17.69
C SER A 116 -27.41 23.60 18.09
N GLN A 117 -28.65 23.55 18.58
CA GLN A 117 -29.30 22.29 18.94
C GLN A 117 -29.52 21.39 17.72
N THR A 118 -29.92 21.98 16.58
CA THR A 118 -30.06 21.26 15.30
C THR A 118 -28.71 20.73 14.81
N THR A 119 -27.65 21.55 14.92
CA THR A 119 -26.28 21.19 14.53
C THR A 119 -25.75 20.03 15.38
N ILE A 120 -26.03 20.03 16.69
CA ILE A 120 -25.66 18.95 17.60
C ILE A 120 -26.37 17.64 17.21
N SER A 121 -27.67 17.69 16.88
CA SER A 121 -28.39 16.49 16.41
C SER A 121 -27.82 15.95 15.10
N GLN A 122 -27.43 16.82 14.17
CA GLN A 122 -26.78 16.42 12.92
C GLN A 122 -25.40 15.79 13.15
N LEU A 123 -24.59 16.38 14.02
CA LEU A 123 -23.30 15.82 14.43
C LEU A 123 -23.46 14.46 15.11
N GLN A 124 -24.50 14.28 15.93
CA GLN A 124 -24.78 13.03 16.59
C GLN A 124 -25.15 11.93 15.58
N ASN A 125 -25.99 12.26 14.59
CA ASN A 125 -26.31 11.36 13.48
C ASN A 125 -25.08 11.03 12.64
N GLN A 126 -24.24 12.01 12.30
CA GLN A 126 -22.99 11.77 11.57
C GLN A 126 -22.01 10.90 12.35
N LEU A 127 -21.86 11.10 13.66
CA LEU A 127 -21.03 10.26 14.51
C LEU A 127 -21.54 8.82 14.57
N GLN A 128 -22.86 8.64 14.57
CA GLN A 128 -23.47 7.32 14.55
C GLN A 128 -23.24 6.61 13.21
N ASP A 129 -23.32 7.34 12.10
CA ASP A 129 -23.00 6.82 10.76
C ASP A 129 -21.52 6.44 10.64
N VAL A 130 -20.61 7.34 11.05
CA VAL A 130 -19.16 7.07 11.09
C VAL A 130 -18.85 5.84 11.95
N ARG A 131 -19.54 5.67 13.09
CA ARG A 131 -19.36 4.50 13.95
C ARG A 131 -19.85 3.21 13.28
N ASN A 132 -20.96 3.26 12.56
CA ASN A 132 -21.46 2.13 11.79
C ASN A 132 -20.51 1.76 10.65
N GLN A 133 -20.00 2.77 9.94
CA GLN A 133 -19.04 2.59 8.86
C GLN A 133 -17.69 2.06 9.36
N LEU A 134 -17.23 2.49 10.54
CA LEU A 134 -16.04 1.95 11.19
C LEU A 134 -16.23 0.48 11.58
N ASN A 135 -17.37 0.13 12.15
CA ASN A 135 -17.70 -1.27 12.46
C ASN A 135 -17.75 -2.13 11.20
N GLN A 136 -18.37 -1.63 10.11
CA GLN A 136 -18.42 -2.35 8.85
C GLN A 136 -17.03 -2.53 8.22
N THR A 137 -16.19 -1.51 8.29
CA THR A 137 -14.80 -1.57 7.81
C THR A 137 -13.97 -2.55 8.62
N SER A 138 -14.15 -2.58 9.95
CA SER A 138 -13.50 -3.55 10.85
C SER A 138 -13.87 -4.99 10.48
N VAL A 139 -15.15 -5.25 10.21
CA VAL A 139 -15.62 -6.56 9.75
C VAL A 139 -15.00 -6.94 8.40
N GLN A 140 -14.97 -6.01 7.43
CA GLN A 140 -14.32 -6.26 6.13
C GLN A 140 -12.82 -6.54 6.28
N GLN A 141 -12.13 -5.84 7.19
CA GLN A 141 -10.71 -6.06 7.43
C GLN A 141 -10.44 -7.44 8.04
N SER A 142 -11.28 -7.90 8.96
CA SER A 142 -11.23 -9.26 9.48
C SER A 142 -11.46 -10.30 8.36
N GLN A 143 -12.46 -10.07 7.51
CA GLN A 143 -12.79 -10.97 6.41
C GLN A 143 -11.66 -11.05 5.37
N LEU A 144 -11.02 -9.93 5.06
CA LEU A 144 -9.82 -9.88 4.20
C LEU A 144 -8.66 -10.68 4.81
N ASN A 145 -8.40 -10.54 6.11
CA ASN A 145 -7.36 -11.31 6.77
C ASN A 145 -7.65 -12.82 6.72
N GLN A 146 -8.92 -13.22 6.88
CA GLN A 146 -9.34 -14.61 6.73
C GLN A 146 -9.16 -15.13 5.30
N ALA A 147 -9.52 -14.31 4.29
CA ALA A 147 -9.33 -14.66 2.88
C ALA A 147 -7.84 -14.82 2.53
N ILE A 148 -6.98 -13.92 3.03
CA ILE A 148 -5.53 -14.01 2.85
C ILE A 148 -5.00 -15.29 3.50
N ALA A 149 -5.42 -15.61 4.72
CA ALA A 149 -4.99 -16.84 5.39
C ALA A 149 -5.42 -18.10 4.61
N ALA A 150 -6.65 -18.13 4.08
CA ALA A 150 -7.14 -19.23 3.25
C ALA A 150 -6.35 -19.35 1.93
N LEU A 151 -6.00 -18.22 1.31
CA LEU A 151 -5.19 -18.21 0.08
C LEU A 151 -3.78 -18.76 0.33
N VAL A 152 -3.16 -18.38 1.45
CA VAL A 152 -1.85 -18.90 1.86
C VAL A 152 -1.91 -20.40 2.13
N ASP A 153 -2.98 -20.89 2.76
CA ASP A 153 -3.17 -22.33 2.98
C ASP A 153 -3.31 -23.09 1.67
N GLN A 154 -4.14 -22.61 0.73
CA GLN A 154 -4.24 -23.17 -0.62
C GLN A 154 -2.90 -23.16 -1.37
N MET A 155 -2.15 -22.06 -1.29
CA MET A 155 -0.84 -21.96 -1.94
C MET A 155 0.16 -22.96 -1.35
N LYS A 156 0.12 -23.19 -0.03
CA LYS A 156 0.96 -24.19 0.64
C LYS A 156 0.57 -25.62 0.24
N GLN A 157 -0.72 -25.91 0.13
CA GLN A 157 -1.20 -27.21 -0.35
C GLN A 157 -0.75 -27.48 -1.80
N LEU A 158 -0.82 -26.46 -2.67
CA LEU A 158 -0.35 -26.56 -4.05
C LEU A 158 1.18 -26.73 -4.14
N GLY A 159 1.94 -26.05 -3.28
CA GLY A 159 3.39 -26.23 -3.18
C GLY A 159 3.78 -27.65 -2.75
N GLN A 160 3.05 -28.25 -1.81
CA GLN A 160 3.31 -29.61 -1.33
C GLN A 160 2.97 -30.68 -2.36
N SER A 161 1.91 -30.50 -3.17
CA SER A 161 1.60 -31.44 -4.25
C SER A 161 2.66 -31.41 -5.36
N ILE A 162 3.24 -30.25 -5.66
CA ILE A 162 4.35 -30.14 -6.64
C ILE A 162 5.64 -30.78 -6.10
N GLN A 163 5.98 -30.54 -4.83
CA GLN A 163 7.21 -31.09 -4.23
C GLN A 163 7.18 -32.63 -4.06
N SER A 164 5.98 -33.21 -3.91
CA SER A 164 5.82 -34.66 -3.82
C SER A 164 5.88 -35.37 -5.19
N GLU A 165 5.79 -34.64 -6.31
CA GLU A 165 6.06 -35.16 -7.65
C GLU A 165 7.56 -35.07 -8.04
N GLU A 166 8.31 -34.08 -7.53
CA GLU A 166 9.74 -33.93 -7.86
C GLU A 166 10.65 -34.96 -7.16
N THR A 167 10.28 -35.45 -5.97
CA THR A 167 11.10 -36.43 -5.22
C THR A 167 10.95 -37.89 -5.71
N LYS A 168 10.04 -38.18 -6.63
CA LYS A 168 9.88 -39.51 -7.24
C LYS A 168 10.56 -39.66 -8.61
N LYS A 169 11.20 -38.62 -9.15
CA LYS A 169 11.70 -38.58 -10.54
C LYS A 169 13.22 -38.61 -10.70
N SER A 170 13.93 -39.28 -9.80
CA SER A 170 15.37 -39.57 -9.96
C SER A 170 15.61 -41.07 -10.17
N ALA A 171 15.26 -41.55 -11.36
CA ALA A 171 15.85 -42.76 -11.96
C ALA A 171 16.15 -42.44 -13.44
N PRO A 172 17.34 -42.76 -13.97
CA PRO A 172 17.73 -42.35 -15.30
C PRO A 172 17.13 -43.31 -16.34
N ALA A 173 15.94 -42.99 -16.84
CA ALA A 173 15.34 -43.69 -17.97
C ALA A 173 15.50 -42.84 -19.24
N LYS A 174 16.39 -43.30 -20.12
CA LYS A 174 16.41 -42.87 -21.52
C LYS A 174 15.04 -43.14 -22.16
N LYS A 175 14.58 -42.17 -22.96
CA LYS A 175 13.60 -42.21 -24.07
C LYS A 175 12.22 -41.56 -23.82
N SER A 176 11.96 -40.60 -24.72
CA SER A 176 10.70 -39.93 -25.09
C SER A 176 9.89 -39.27 -23.97
N ALA A 177 10.09 -37.96 -23.82
CA ALA A 177 9.16 -37.09 -23.11
C ALA A 177 7.77 -37.19 -23.76
N PRO A 178 6.68 -37.32 -22.96
CA PRO A 178 5.36 -37.03 -23.47
C PRO A 178 5.28 -35.52 -23.68
N THR A 179 5.30 -35.09 -24.93
CA THR A 179 4.98 -33.72 -25.35
C THR A 179 3.61 -33.37 -24.79
N ALA A 180 3.56 -32.57 -23.73
CA ALA A 180 2.33 -31.94 -23.29
C ALA A 180 1.73 -31.19 -24.48
N PRO A 181 0.41 -31.24 -24.70
CA PRO A 181 -0.22 -30.60 -25.85
C PRO A 181 0.15 -29.11 -25.89
N PRO A 182 0.45 -28.55 -27.08
CA PRO A 182 0.75 -27.13 -27.20
C PRO A 182 -0.48 -26.32 -26.80
N VAL A 183 -0.38 -25.60 -25.69
CA VAL A 183 -1.40 -24.64 -25.25
C VAL A 183 -1.22 -23.43 -26.14
N VAL A 184 -2.14 -23.24 -27.08
CA VAL A 184 -2.15 -22.06 -27.95
C VAL A 184 -2.87 -20.94 -27.24
N PHE A 185 -2.23 -19.78 -27.16
CA PHE A 185 -2.84 -18.57 -26.62
C PHE A 185 -3.23 -17.62 -27.76
N HIS A 186 -4.39 -17.00 -27.62
CA HIS A 186 -4.88 -15.95 -28.52
C HIS A 186 -5.10 -14.66 -27.74
N LEU A 187 -4.91 -13.51 -28.41
CA LEU A 187 -5.26 -12.23 -27.82
C LEU A 187 -6.77 -12.00 -27.93
N LYS A 188 -7.40 -11.66 -26.81
CA LYS A 188 -8.82 -11.28 -26.74
C LYS A 188 -9.00 -9.77 -26.65
N ALA A 189 -8.15 -9.10 -25.87
CA ALA A 189 -8.18 -7.65 -25.74
C ALA A 189 -6.80 -7.13 -25.35
N ILE A 190 -6.49 -5.89 -25.72
CA ILE A 190 -5.25 -5.22 -25.33
C ILE A 190 -5.53 -3.79 -24.93
N VAL A 191 -4.89 -3.37 -23.83
CA VAL A 191 -4.90 -2.00 -23.32
C VAL A 191 -3.44 -1.62 -23.09
N PRO A 192 -3.05 -0.34 -23.19
CA PRO A 192 -1.68 0.06 -22.89
C PRO A 192 -1.20 -0.49 -21.53
N GLY A 193 -0.18 -1.35 -21.58
CA GLY A 193 0.42 -2.00 -20.41
C GLY A 193 -0.21 -3.34 -19.98
N ARG A 194 -1.36 -3.76 -20.52
CA ARG A 194 -2.02 -5.03 -20.16
C ARG A 194 -2.67 -5.71 -21.37
N ALA A 195 -2.54 -7.03 -21.46
CA ALA A 195 -3.20 -7.84 -22.48
C ALA A 195 -4.06 -8.91 -21.82
N TRP A 196 -5.25 -9.15 -22.36
CA TRP A 196 -6.06 -10.31 -22.04
C TRP A 196 -5.79 -11.38 -23.09
N ILE A 197 -5.13 -12.44 -22.66
CA ILE A 197 -4.91 -13.64 -23.47
C ILE A 197 -5.96 -14.68 -23.10
N ILE A 198 -6.29 -15.55 -24.07
CA ILE A 198 -7.16 -16.69 -23.87
C ILE A 198 -6.42 -17.95 -24.31
N SER A 199 -6.35 -18.96 -23.45
CA SER A 199 -5.79 -20.26 -23.79
C SER A 199 -6.80 -21.12 -24.57
N ASN A 200 -6.33 -22.23 -25.14
CA ASN A 200 -7.14 -23.19 -25.88
C ASN A 200 -8.27 -23.84 -25.05
N ASP A 201 -8.18 -23.78 -23.73
CA ASP A 201 -9.18 -24.22 -22.76
C ASP A 201 -10.27 -23.15 -22.48
N GLY A 202 -10.14 -21.96 -23.08
CA GLY A 202 -11.09 -20.86 -22.92
C GLY A 202 -10.85 -20.00 -21.66
N LEU A 203 -9.83 -20.28 -20.86
CA LEU A 203 -9.46 -19.46 -19.72
C LEU A 203 -8.85 -18.14 -20.19
N SER A 204 -9.40 -17.03 -19.72
CA SER A 204 -8.87 -15.69 -20.01
C SER A 204 -8.03 -15.20 -18.84
N GLU A 205 -6.80 -14.81 -19.13
CA GLU A 205 -5.84 -14.30 -18.15
C GLU A 205 -5.33 -12.93 -18.58
N SER A 206 -5.21 -12.00 -17.62
CA SER A 206 -4.61 -10.70 -17.86
C SER A 206 -3.11 -10.76 -17.59
N VAL A 207 -2.31 -10.42 -18.58
CA VAL A 207 -0.85 -10.44 -18.50
C VAL A 207 -0.27 -9.05 -18.76
N SER A 208 0.80 -8.74 -18.05
CA SER A 208 1.55 -7.48 -18.14
C SER A 208 3.04 -7.77 -18.34
N VAL A 209 3.83 -6.75 -18.70
CA VAL A 209 5.27 -6.90 -18.93
C VAL A 209 5.95 -7.47 -17.68
N GLY A 210 6.65 -8.58 -17.82
CA GLY A 210 7.27 -9.30 -16.71
C GLY A 210 6.48 -10.50 -16.20
N ASP A 211 5.22 -10.70 -16.62
CA ASP A 211 4.42 -11.84 -16.17
C ASP A 211 4.80 -13.13 -16.92
N PRO A 212 4.89 -14.28 -16.23
CA PRO A 212 5.15 -15.56 -16.86
C PRO A 212 3.88 -16.12 -17.53
N VAL A 213 4.01 -16.55 -18.78
CA VAL A 213 2.97 -17.24 -19.54
C VAL A 213 3.41 -18.68 -19.79
N PRO A 214 2.59 -19.69 -19.44
CA PRO A 214 2.91 -21.09 -19.66
C PRO A 214 3.30 -21.35 -21.12
N GLN A 215 4.36 -22.14 -21.35
CA GLN A 215 4.89 -22.51 -22.68
C GLN A 215 5.47 -21.37 -23.55
N TYR A 216 5.17 -20.09 -23.25
CA TYR A 216 5.64 -18.95 -24.04
C TYR A 216 6.69 -18.11 -23.29
N GLY A 217 6.87 -18.32 -21.99
CA GLY A 217 7.85 -17.60 -21.17
C GLY A 217 7.30 -16.28 -20.67
N THR A 218 8.16 -15.29 -20.42
CA THR A 218 7.78 -14.02 -19.79
C THR A 218 7.36 -12.98 -20.82
N VAL A 219 6.38 -12.14 -20.51
CA VAL A 219 5.98 -11.02 -21.39
C VAL A 219 7.10 -9.98 -21.46
N LYS A 220 7.63 -9.74 -22.67
CA LYS A 220 8.65 -8.71 -22.92
C LYS A 220 8.02 -7.36 -23.29
N VAL A 221 7.03 -7.38 -24.18
CA VAL A 221 6.40 -6.16 -24.70
C VAL A 221 4.92 -6.41 -24.91
N VAL A 222 4.09 -5.47 -24.46
CA VAL A 222 2.67 -5.40 -24.79
C VAL A 222 2.47 -4.19 -25.70
N ASP A 223 2.29 -4.42 -27.00
CA ASP A 223 2.05 -3.36 -27.96
C ASP A 223 0.56 -3.24 -28.27
N ALA A 224 -0.08 -2.28 -27.58
CA ALA A 224 -1.51 -2.01 -27.76
C ALA A 224 -1.85 -1.41 -29.13
N ASN A 225 -0.90 -0.77 -29.82
CA ASN A 225 -1.16 -0.17 -31.14
C ASN A 225 -1.24 -1.24 -32.22
N ARG A 226 -0.41 -2.29 -32.09
CA ARG A 226 -0.32 -3.37 -33.08
C ARG A 226 -1.11 -4.61 -32.69
N GLY A 227 -1.71 -4.64 -31.50
CA GLY A 227 -2.49 -5.78 -31.04
C GLY A 227 -1.64 -7.03 -30.86
N MET A 228 -0.43 -6.88 -30.31
CA MET A 228 0.50 -7.99 -30.17
C MET A 228 1.25 -7.99 -28.85
N VAL A 229 1.51 -9.20 -28.36
CA VAL A 229 2.30 -9.44 -27.14
C VAL A 229 3.54 -10.23 -27.54
N LEU A 230 4.71 -9.67 -27.29
CA LEU A 230 5.99 -10.32 -27.51
C LEU A 230 6.42 -11.05 -26.25
N MET A 231 6.72 -12.34 -26.39
CA MET A 231 7.12 -13.21 -25.29
C MET A 231 8.65 -13.40 -25.27
N SER A 232 9.20 -13.82 -24.14
CA SER A 232 10.64 -14.05 -23.99
C SER A 232 11.16 -15.20 -24.84
N SER A 233 10.29 -16.17 -25.17
CA SER A 233 10.56 -17.24 -26.14
C SER A 233 10.68 -16.76 -27.59
N GLY A 234 10.37 -15.49 -27.88
CA GLY A 234 10.31 -14.95 -29.24
C GLY A 234 8.99 -15.22 -29.97
N LYS A 235 8.05 -15.93 -29.34
CA LYS A 235 6.68 -16.08 -29.87
C LYS A 235 5.90 -14.77 -29.73
N VAL A 236 5.07 -14.48 -30.72
CA VAL A 236 4.17 -13.32 -30.74
C VAL A 236 2.74 -13.84 -30.63
N ILE A 237 2.00 -13.36 -29.63
CA ILE A 237 0.57 -13.62 -29.48
C ILE A 237 -0.18 -12.43 -30.05
N GLY A 238 -1.02 -12.68 -31.05
CA GLY A 238 -1.91 -11.68 -31.66
C GLY A 238 -3.36 -12.13 -31.58
N TYR A 239 -4.26 -11.31 -32.11
CA TYR A 239 -5.68 -11.64 -32.20
C TYR A 239 -5.90 -12.98 -32.92
N GLY A 240 -6.79 -13.80 -32.36
CA GLY A 240 -7.20 -15.06 -32.99
C GLY A 240 -7.87 -14.80 -34.34
N ALA A 241 -7.82 -15.78 -35.25
CA ALA A 241 -8.38 -15.66 -36.59
C ALA A 241 -9.91 -15.38 -36.63
N ASN A 242 -10.61 -15.53 -35.51
CA ASN A 242 -12.05 -15.30 -35.36
C ASN A 242 -12.43 -13.89 -34.83
N ASP A 243 -11.45 -13.03 -34.55
CA ASP A 243 -11.66 -11.72 -33.90
C ASP A 243 -11.18 -10.55 -34.77
N ARG A 244 -11.18 -10.74 -36.11
CA ARG A 244 -10.85 -9.74 -37.12
C ARG A 244 -12.08 -9.14 -37.78
#